data_AF-A0A7W5BD50-F1
#
_entry.id   AF-A0A7W5BD50-F1
#
_cell.length_a   1.000
_cell.length_b   1.000
_cell.length_c   1.000
_cell.angle_alpha   90.00
_cell.angle_beta   90.00
_cell.angle_gamma   90.00
#
_symmetry.space_group_name_H-M   'P 1'
#
loop_
_entity.id
_entity.type
_entity.pdbx_description
1 polymer ?
#
loop_
_entity_poly.entity_id
_entity_poly.type
_entity_poly.pdbx_seq_one_letter_code
_entity_poly.pdbx_strand_id
1 'polypeptide(L)'
;MNDTTTRPPLPDHLSVDPRSPHHVAAVFEFDIGIKFNDKDRFDVEEYCISEGWIKVPAGKTLDRKGRPMLIKLKGKVEAFYR
;
A
#
# COMPACT_ATOMS: atom_id res chain seq x y z
N MET A 1 -5.73 -1.60 31.42
CA MET A 1 -6.06 -0.44 30.57
C MET A 1 -5.13 -0.54 29.37
N ASN A 2 -5.70 -0.61 28.18
CA ASN A 2 -5.08 -1.17 26.97
C ASN A 2 -3.75 -0.51 26.63
N ASP A 3 -2.70 -1.34 26.51
CA ASP A 3 -1.36 -0.95 26.11
C ASP A 3 -1.40 -0.06 24.87
N THR A 4 -0.78 1.10 25.02
CA THR A 4 -0.48 2.11 24.01
C THR A 4 0.19 1.47 22.80
N THR A 5 -0.57 1.27 21.72
CA THR A 5 -0.01 0.78 20.45
C THR A 5 0.99 1.81 19.94
N THR A 6 2.28 1.50 20.07
CA THR A 6 3.40 2.30 19.52
C THR A 6 3.30 2.48 18.00
N ARG A 7 2.40 1.75 17.34
CA ARG A 7 2.17 1.74 15.89
C ARG A 7 0.71 2.10 15.58
N PRO A 8 0.43 3.03 14.66
CA PRO A 8 -0.94 3.31 14.25
C PRO A 8 -1.59 2.06 13.64
N PRO A 9 -2.92 1.89 13.64
CA PRO A 9 -3.56 0.83 12.86
C PRO A 9 -3.36 1.08 11.35
N LEU A 10 -3.17 0.02 10.57
CA LEU A 10 -3.13 0.12 9.11
C LEU A 10 -4.52 0.48 8.58
N PRO A 11 -4.65 1.51 7.73
CA PRO A 11 -5.95 1.92 7.20
C PRO A 11 -6.42 0.95 6.10
N ASP A 12 -7.73 0.96 5.84
CA ASP A 12 -8.34 0.17 4.76
C ASP A 12 -7.80 0.54 3.36
N HIS A 13 -7.48 1.82 3.16
CA HIS A 13 -6.89 2.36 1.95
C HIS A 13 -5.66 3.20 2.33
N LEU A 14 -4.51 2.83 1.78
CA LEU A 14 -3.24 3.54 1.98
C LEU A 14 -2.55 3.78 0.64
N SER A 15 -1.94 4.95 0.50
CA SER A 15 -1.09 5.31 -0.64
C SER A 15 0.26 5.85 -0.18
N VAL A 16 1.33 5.45 -0.87
CA VAL A 16 2.68 5.97 -0.62
C VAL A 16 2.87 7.38 -1.17
N ASP A 17 2.06 7.83 -2.14
CA ASP A 17 2.16 9.17 -2.74
C ASP A 17 1.65 10.23 -1.74
N PRO A 18 2.49 11.18 -1.27
CA PRO A 18 2.07 12.24 -0.35
C PRO A 18 0.97 13.16 -0.88
N ARG A 19 0.72 13.15 -2.20
CA ARG A 19 -0.36 13.92 -2.83
C ARG A 19 -1.71 13.22 -2.77
N SER A 20 -1.75 11.95 -2.38
CA SER A 20 -2.97 11.18 -2.26
C SER A 20 -3.73 11.55 -0.97
N PRO A 21 -5.06 11.64 -1.00
CA PRO A 21 -5.85 11.80 0.23
C PRO A 21 -5.74 10.59 1.18
N HIS A 22 -5.24 9.46 0.69
CA HIS A 22 -5.03 8.23 1.45
C HIS A 22 -3.58 8.06 1.94
N HIS A 23 -2.79 9.13 1.96
CA HIS A 23 -1.44 9.11 2.50
C HIS A 23 -1.43 9.36 4.01
N VAL A 24 -0.85 8.44 4.76
CA VAL A 24 -0.72 8.54 6.23
C VAL A 24 0.76 8.39 6.62
N ALA A 25 1.46 9.51 6.79
CA ALA A 25 2.90 9.52 7.07
C ALA A 25 3.30 8.68 8.29
N ALA A 26 2.52 8.74 9.38
CA ALA A 26 2.80 8.00 10.62
C ALA A 26 2.82 6.47 10.45
N VAL A 27 2.11 5.95 9.45
CA VAL A 27 2.09 4.51 9.13
C VAL A 27 3.41 4.10 8.47
N PHE A 28 4.00 4.98 7.66
CA PHE A 28 5.28 4.76 6.96
C PHE A 28 6.53 4.98 7.83
N GLU A 29 6.37 5.36 9.10
CA GLU A 29 7.46 5.30 10.09
C GLU A 29 7.83 3.86 10.46
N PHE A 30 6.97 2.90 10.08
CA PHE A 30 7.16 1.47 10.31
C PHE A 30 7.17 0.72 8.98
N ASP A 31 7.88 -0.40 8.93
CA ASP A 31 7.89 -1.25 7.75
C ASP A 31 6.54 -1.95 7.57
N ILE A 32 6.02 -1.91 6.34
CA ILE A 32 4.71 -2.49 5.98
C ILE A 32 4.93 -3.51 4.88
N GLY A 33 4.32 -4.68 5.05
CA GLY A 33 4.20 -5.70 4.01
C GLY A 33 2.77 -5.81 3.51
N ILE A 34 2.61 -6.14 2.23
CA ILE A 34 1.31 -6.46 1.64
C ILE A 34 1.33 -7.91 1.18
N LYS A 35 0.37 -8.71 1.61
CA LYS A 35 0.10 -10.04 1.05
C LYS A 35 -1.06 -9.91 0.07
N PHE A 36 -0.78 -10.22 -1.19
CA PHE A 36 -1.73 -10.16 -2.30
C PHE A 36 -1.92 -11.54 -2.91
N ASN A 37 -3.14 -12.07 -2.86
CA ASN A 37 -3.46 -13.45 -3.28
C ASN A 37 -2.44 -14.47 -2.72
N ASP A 38 -2.26 -14.43 -1.40
CA ASP A 38 -1.35 -15.29 -0.62
C ASP A 38 0.15 -15.14 -0.95
N LYS A 39 0.54 -14.10 -1.70
CA LYS A 39 1.94 -13.78 -2.03
C LYS A 39 2.36 -12.45 -1.44
N ASP A 40 3.51 -12.43 -0.80
CA ASP A 40 4.07 -11.19 -0.26
C ASP A 40 4.58 -10.29 -1.40
N ARG A 41 4.24 -9.01 -1.29
CA ARG A 41 4.56 -7.94 -2.24
C ARG A 41 5.11 -6.75 -1.47
N PHE A 42 6.17 -6.17 -2.04
CA PHE A 42 6.89 -5.01 -1.50
C PHE A 42 6.93 -3.84 -2.52
N ASP A 43 6.40 -4.07 -3.72
CA ASP A 43 6.33 -3.11 -4.83
C ASP A 43 4.96 -2.41 -4.91
N VAL A 44 4.17 -2.48 -3.84
CA VAL A 44 2.83 -1.89 -3.78
C VAL A 44 2.93 -0.40 -3.48
N GLU A 45 2.39 0.42 -4.37
CA GLU A 45 2.31 1.87 -4.16
C GLU A 45 0.99 2.30 -3.50
N GLU A 46 -0.07 1.52 -3.68
CA GLU A 46 -1.37 1.81 -3.10
C GLU A 46 -2.20 0.54 -2.97
N TYR A 47 -3.05 0.45 -1.95
CA TYR A 47 -3.99 -0.65 -1.80
C TYR A 47 -5.35 -0.18 -1.30
N CYS A 48 -6.39 -0.97 -1.56
CA CYS A 48 -7.67 -0.88 -0.87
C CYS A 48 -8.13 -2.30 -0.50
N ILE A 49 -8.29 -2.56 0.80
CA ILE A 49 -8.65 -3.86 1.33
C ILE A 49 -10.14 -4.12 1.06
N SER A 50 -11.02 -3.18 1.41
CA SER A 50 -12.46 -3.28 1.19
C SER A 50 -12.84 -3.49 -0.28
N GLU A 51 -12.19 -2.78 -1.20
CA GLU A 51 -12.41 -2.94 -2.65
C GLU A 51 -11.59 -4.10 -3.27
N GLY A 52 -10.65 -4.68 -2.53
CA GLY A 52 -9.85 -5.84 -2.95
C GLY A 52 -8.92 -5.56 -4.15
N TRP A 53 -8.07 -4.55 -4.06
CA TRP A 53 -7.05 -4.29 -5.09
C TRP A 53 -5.76 -3.64 -4.57
N ILE A 54 -4.70 -3.78 -5.36
CA ILE A 54 -3.42 -3.08 -5.20
C ILE A 54 -3.05 -2.33 -6.49
N LYS A 55 -2.29 -1.23 -6.38
CA LYS A 55 -1.56 -0.61 -7.49
C LYS A 55 -0.08 -0.90 -7.35
N VAL A 56 0.51 -1.36 -8.45
CA VAL A 56 1.93 -1.69 -8.55
C VAL A 56 2.51 -1.11 -9.84
N PRO A 57 3.82 -0.83 -9.90
CA PRO A 57 4.51 -0.48 -11.14
C PRO A 57 4.40 -1.58 -12.20
N ALA A 58 4.07 -1.19 -13.43
CA ALA A 58 4.03 -2.06 -14.61
C ALA A 58 5.43 -2.24 -15.19
N GLY A 59 6.28 -2.96 -14.46
CA GLY A 59 7.66 -3.22 -14.86
C GLY A 59 8.48 -1.93 -14.96
N LYS A 60 9.20 -1.74 -16.08
CA LYS A 60 10.09 -0.59 -16.31
C LYS A 60 9.44 0.56 -17.09
N THR A 61 8.14 0.48 -17.35
CA THR A 61 7.44 1.46 -18.20
C THR A 61 7.16 2.74 -17.43
N LEU A 62 7.42 3.90 -18.06
CA LEU A 62 7.14 5.22 -17.50
C LEU A 62 5.96 5.90 -18.22
N ASP A 63 5.27 6.79 -17.53
CA ASP A 63 4.24 7.67 -18.08
C ASP A 63 4.85 8.86 -18.85
N ARG A 64 4.00 9.72 -19.42
CA ARG A 64 4.43 10.92 -20.16
C ARG A 64 5.22 11.94 -19.33
N LYS A 65 5.19 11.83 -18.01
CA LYS A 65 5.87 12.69 -17.04
C LYS A 65 7.11 11.98 -16.44
N GLY A 66 7.49 10.81 -16.96
CA GLY A 66 8.64 10.04 -16.48
C GLY A 66 8.40 9.30 -15.16
N ARG A 67 7.15 9.13 -14.72
CA ARG A 67 6.81 8.39 -13.49
C ARG A 67 6.51 6.93 -13.81
N PRO A 68 6.75 5.98 -12.89
CA PRO A 68 6.34 4.59 -13.09
C PRO A 68 4.87 4.48 -13.49
N MET A 69 4.59 3.73 -14.56
CA MET A 69 3.22 3.44 -14.95
C MET A 69 2.63 2.46 -13.95
N LEU A 70 1.57 2.85 -13.24
CA LEU A 70 0.91 1.98 -12.26
C LEU A 70 -0.23 1.20 -12.91
N ILE A 71 -0.35 -0.08 -12.55
CA ILE A 71 -1.48 -0.95 -12.90
C ILE A 71 -2.23 -1.39 -11.64
N LYS A 72 -3.56 -1.47 -11.74
CA LYS A 72 -4.41 -1.99 -10.67
C LYS A 72 -4.59 -3.51 -10.84
N LEU A 73 -4.25 -4.27 -9.80
CA LEU A 73 -4.50 -5.71 -9.72
C LEU A 73 -5.61 -5.96 -8.69
N LYS A 74 -6.63 -6.74 -9.07
CA LYS A 74 -7.72 -7.13 -8.17
C LYS A 74 -7.44 -8.48 -7.52
N GLY A 75 -7.77 -8.62 -6.24
CA GLY A 75 -7.52 -9.83 -5.48
C GLY A 75 -7.66 -9.63 -3.97
N LYS A 76 -7.40 -10.69 -3.21
CA LYS A 76 -7.37 -10.62 -1.75
C LYS A 76 -6.15 -9.80 -1.32
N VAL A 77 -6.39 -8.79 -0.49
CA VAL A 77 -5.35 -7.89 0.04
C VAL A 77 -5.31 -8.01 1.56
N GLU A 78 -4.13 -8.24 2.11
CA GLU A 78 -3.87 -8.20 3.54
C GLU A 78 -2.66 -7.30 3.79
N ALA A 79 -2.82 -6.28 4.63
CA ALA A 79 -1.74 -5.39 5.04
C ALA A 79 -1.29 -5.74 6.45
N PHE A 80 0.02 -5.76 6.69
CA PHE A 80 0.60 -6.08 7.99
C PHE A 80 1.87 -5.28 8.27
N TYR A 81 2.16 -5.06 9.54
CA TYR A 81 3.46 -4.54 9.96
C TYR A 81 4.52 -5.64 9.90
N ARG A 82 5.67 -5.32 9.32
CA ARG A 82 6.83 -6.21 9.23
C ARG A 82 7.74 -6.07 10.46
#